data_AF-A0A952JVI7-F1
#
_entry.id   AF-A0A952JVI7-F1
#
_cell.length_a   1.000
_cell.length_b   1.000
_cell.length_c   1.000
_cell.angle_alpha   90.00
_cell.angle_beta   90.00
_cell.angle_gamma   90.00
#
_symmetry.space_group_name_H-M   'P 1'
#
loop_
_entity.id
_entity.type
_entity.pdbx_description
1 polymer ?
#
loop_
_entity_poly.entity_id
_entity_poly.type
_entity_poly.pdbx_seq_one_letter_code
_entity_poly.pdbx_strand_id
1 'polypeptide(L)'
;MLNNLLISSITALSVLACSAQKTADSKAKKTEVTSTLKEAPAKPAAPPKTVESKSATPKQTSTSQTTQKMAGIVYFKEGESVFLKDQEMSFFFKKMLEDSRCPKGVNCVWEGVATAEVELMGSYTRPVKVKLSTVDSPQKGYNNKAIFNGYQYTLVQADPYPTPSSGFTANSGRYVIGVRIDKVAENRIEPSTR
;
A
#
# COMPACT_ATOMS: atom_id res chain seq x y z
N MET A 1 35.38 -48.79 -19.18
CA MET A 1 36.50 -47.83 -19.10
C MET A 1 36.33 -47.06 -17.81
N LEU A 2 37.39 -47.09 -17.00
CA LEU A 2 37.49 -46.61 -15.62
C LEU A 2 37.73 -45.08 -15.56
N ASN A 3 37.59 -44.56 -14.35
CA ASN A 3 38.03 -43.26 -13.80
C ASN A 3 37.05 -42.07 -13.90
N ASN A 4 36.88 -41.22 -12.89
CA ASN A 4 37.71 -41.02 -11.71
C ASN A 4 36.94 -40.54 -10.47
N LEU A 5 37.38 -41.09 -9.34
CA LEU A 5 37.16 -40.69 -7.96
C LEU A 5 37.88 -39.36 -7.67
N LEU A 6 37.31 -38.48 -6.86
CA LEU A 6 38.06 -37.69 -5.87
C LEU A 6 37.11 -37.14 -4.80
N ILE A 7 37.45 -37.51 -3.57
CA ILE A 7 36.86 -37.15 -2.28
C ILE A 7 37.56 -35.85 -1.83
N SER A 8 36.81 -34.90 -1.27
CA SER A 8 37.34 -34.01 -0.23
C SER A 8 36.21 -33.42 0.60
N SER A 9 36.10 -33.98 1.81
CA SER A 9 35.62 -33.37 3.04
C SER A 9 36.24 -31.98 3.28
N ILE A 10 35.57 -31.11 4.05
CA ILE A 10 36.16 -30.29 5.15
C ILE A 10 35.12 -29.33 5.77
N THR A 11 34.85 -29.63 7.04
CA THR A 11 34.64 -28.76 8.23
C THR A 11 33.47 -27.79 8.37
N ALA A 12 32.81 -27.99 9.52
CA ALA A 12 31.82 -27.15 10.17
C ALA A 12 32.30 -25.71 10.45
N LEU A 13 31.43 -24.75 10.18
CA LEU A 13 31.50 -23.39 10.72
C LEU A 13 30.50 -23.27 11.88
N SER A 14 31.03 -23.25 13.09
CA SER A 14 30.32 -22.88 14.31
C SER A 14 30.01 -21.38 14.30
N VAL A 15 28.73 -21.04 14.19
CA VAL A 15 28.27 -19.66 14.35
C VAL A 15 28.17 -19.33 15.84
N LEU A 16 28.93 -18.33 16.26
CA LEU A 16 28.85 -17.66 17.55
C LEU A 16 27.40 -17.24 17.85
N ALA A 17 26.86 -17.71 18.98
CA ALA A 17 25.66 -17.16 19.57
C ALA A 17 25.96 -15.76 20.13
N CYS A 18 25.28 -14.75 19.59
CA CYS A 18 25.29 -13.38 20.08
C CYS A 18 24.40 -13.28 21.32
N SER A 19 24.96 -12.87 22.46
CA SER A 19 24.21 -12.62 23.69
C SER A 19 23.41 -11.32 23.58
N ALA A 20 22.09 -11.45 23.73
CA ALA A 20 21.15 -10.35 23.89
C ALA A 20 21.39 -9.61 25.22
N GLN A 21 21.64 -8.30 25.15
CA GLN A 21 21.59 -7.43 26.32
C GLN A 21 20.16 -6.96 26.56
N LYS A 22 19.68 -7.27 27.77
CA LYS A 22 18.36 -6.92 28.29
C LYS A 22 18.26 -5.43 28.61
N THR A 23 17.05 -4.95 28.38
CA THR A 23 16.42 -3.71 28.84
C THR A 23 16.27 -3.61 30.36
N ALA A 24 15.90 -2.40 30.80
CA ALA A 24 15.54 -1.90 32.13
C ALA A 24 16.70 -1.14 32.82
N ASP A 25 16.52 0.06 33.39
CA ASP A 25 15.36 0.51 34.14
C ASP A 25 15.23 2.05 34.19
N SER A 26 14.01 2.47 34.54
CA SER A 26 13.57 3.84 34.77
C SER A 26 14.19 4.44 36.04
N LYS A 27 14.35 5.77 36.08
CA LYS A 27 13.99 6.51 37.30
C LYS A 27 13.66 7.99 37.04
N ALA A 28 12.40 8.30 37.34
CA ALA A 28 11.91 9.64 37.59
C ALA A 28 12.62 10.30 38.80
N LYS A 29 12.64 11.65 38.83
CA LYS A 29 11.83 12.46 39.78
C LYS A 29 12.46 13.84 40.06
N LYS A 30 11.54 14.82 40.20
CA LYS A 30 11.59 16.10 40.96
C LYS A 30 12.24 17.28 40.24
N THR A 31 11.47 18.23 39.68
CA THR A 31 10.65 19.29 40.31
C THR A 31 11.50 20.33 41.05
N GLU A 32 11.57 21.54 40.48
CA GLU A 32 11.36 22.77 41.26
C GLU A 32 10.74 23.87 40.38
N VAL A 33 9.80 24.58 40.99
CA VAL A 33 8.87 25.57 40.47
C VAL A 33 9.27 26.92 41.05
N THR A 34 9.21 28.01 40.30
CA THR A 34 8.89 29.38 40.79
C THR A 34 8.59 30.23 39.54
N SER A 35 7.34 30.52 39.16
CA SER A 35 6.36 31.43 39.78
C SER A 35 6.75 32.91 39.74
N THR A 36 6.19 33.67 38.79
CA THR A 36 5.51 34.94 39.12
C THR A 36 4.50 35.35 38.03
N LEU A 37 3.28 35.60 38.49
CA LEU A 37 2.07 36.04 37.77
C LEU A 37 1.91 37.57 37.80
N LYS A 38 1.25 38.13 36.78
CA LYS A 38 0.22 39.21 36.85
C LYS A 38 -0.35 39.43 35.43
N GLU A 39 -1.53 38.95 35.02
CA GLU A 39 -2.93 39.29 35.40
C GLU A 39 -3.34 40.70 34.90
N ALA A 40 -4.01 40.83 33.73
CA ALA A 40 -5.49 40.88 33.47
C ALA A 40 -6.15 42.18 34.02
N PRO A 41 -7.26 42.77 33.46
CA PRO A 41 -8.56 42.10 33.19
C PRO A 41 -9.44 42.64 32.01
N ALA A 42 -10.29 41.81 31.38
CA ALA A 42 -11.78 41.70 31.43
C ALA A 42 -12.59 42.50 30.37
N LYS A 43 -13.32 41.87 29.43
CA LYS A 43 -14.73 41.31 29.45
C LYS A 43 -15.78 42.38 29.00
N PRO A 44 -17.08 42.11 28.69
CA PRO A 44 -17.85 40.92 28.26
C PRO A 44 -18.76 41.15 27.00
N ALA A 45 -19.33 40.08 26.41
CA ALA A 45 -20.79 39.87 26.28
C ALA A 45 -21.15 38.70 25.33
N ALA A 46 -22.24 38.01 25.65
CA ALA A 46 -22.89 36.91 24.90
C ALA A 46 -24.40 37.24 24.75
N PRO A 47 -25.28 36.28 24.37
CA PRO A 47 -25.72 35.80 23.03
C PRO A 47 -27.22 36.24 22.76
N PRO A 48 -28.08 35.73 21.80
CA PRO A 48 -28.53 34.31 21.73
C PRO A 48 -29.22 33.78 20.40
N LYS A 49 -29.66 32.50 20.47
CA LYS A 49 -30.79 31.77 19.78
C LYS A 49 -30.69 31.16 18.35
N THR A 50 -30.62 29.82 18.36
CA THR A 50 -31.55 28.79 17.81
C THR A 50 -32.26 29.01 16.46
N VAL A 51 -32.03 28.11 15.49
CA VAL A 51 -33.10 27.44 14.71
C VAL A 51 -32.70 26.00 14.37
N GLU A 52 -33.60 25.09 14.71
CA GLU A 52 -33.68 23.67 14.38
C GLU A 52 -34.16 23.48 12.94
N SER A 53 -33.53 22.60 12.14
CA SER A 53 -34.23 21.99 11.01
C SER A 53 -33.71 20.61 10.67
N LYS A 54 -34.60 19.64 10.87
CA LYS A 54 -34.65 18.33 10.22
C LYS A 54 -34.33 18.45 8.72
N SER A 55 -33.65 17.46 8.16
CA SER A 55 -34.23 16.54 7.15
C SER A 55 -33.13 15.81 6.35
N ALA A 56 -33.38 14.53 6.14
CA ALA A 56 -32.98 13.71 5.01
C ALA A 56 -31.48 13.45 4.74
N THR A 57 -31.08 12.24 5.15
CA THR A 57 -30.25 11.31 4.36
C THR A 57 -30.41 11.52 2.83
N PRO A 58 -29.31 11.71 2.10
CA PRO A 58 -29.20 11.21 0.74
C PRO A 58 -28.32 9.96 0.78
N LYS A 59 -28.98 8.83 0.57
CA LYS A 59 -28.40 7.59 0.05
C LYS A 59 -27.70 7.96 -1.27
N GLN A 60 -26.41 8.26 -1.22
CA GLN A 60 -25.63 8.53 -2.42
C GLN A 60 -25.23 7.21 -3.08
N THR A 61 -26.23 6.70 -3.78
CA THR A 61 -26.15 5.86 -4.97
C THR A 61 -24.99 6.30 -5.88
N SER A 62 -23.94 5.47 -5.89
CA SER A 62 -23.18 5.04 -7.07
C SER A 62 -23.43 5.83 -8.37
N THR A 63 -22.68 6.92 -8.58
CA THR A 63 -22.61 7.61 -9.88
C THR A 63 -21.17 8.06 -10.16
N SER A 64 -20.25 7.10 -10.31
CA SER A 64 -18.87 7.34 -10.77
C SER A 64 -18.40 6.32 -11.82
N GLN A 65 -19.32 5.69 -12.56
CA GLN A 65 -18.97 4.60 -13.49
C GLN A 65 -18.85 4.99 -14.96
N THR A 66 -19.02 6.26 -15.35
CA THR A 66 -19.06 6.62 -16.77
C THR A 66 -17.74 7.15 -17.35
N THR A 67 -16.75 7.53 -16.53
CA THR A 67 -15.48 8.11 -17.05
C THR A 67 -14.32 7.11 -17.14
N GLN A 68 -14.47 5.89 -16.61
CA GLN A 68 -13.35 4.91 -16.50
C GLN A 68 -13.21 3.95 -17.71
N LYS A 69 -14.14 3.97 -18.67
CA LYS A 69 -14.20 2.96 -19.74
C LYS A 69 -13.41 3.30 -21.03
N MET A 70 -12.72 4.44 -21.10
CA MET A 70 -12.05 4.88 -22.35
C MET A 70 -10.55 4.55 -22.43
N ALA A 71 -9.93 3.93 -21.42
CA ALA A 71 -8.50 3.56 -21.46
C ALA A 71 -8.18 2.12 -20.99
N GLY A 72 -9.17 1.32 -20.63
CA GLY A 72 -8.94 -0.02 -20.04
C GLY A 72 -8.24 0.00 -18.68
N ILE A 73 -8.13 1.18 -18.06
CA ILE A 73 -7.52 1.40 -16.74
C ILE A 73 -8.65 1.73 -15.76
N VAL A 74 -8.69 1.00 -14.65
CA VAL A 74 -9.60 1.24 -13.54
C VAL A 74 -8.81 1.82 -12.37
N TYR A 75 -9.33 2.87 -11.76
CA TYR A 75 -8.72 3.58 -10.64
C TYR A 75 -9.40 3.22 -9.33
N PHE A 76 -8.58 2.96 -8.30
CA PHE A 76 -9.01 2.58 -6.96
C PHE A 76 -8.33 3.48 -5.94
N LYS A 77 -9.11 4.03 -5.00
CA LYS A 77 -8.59 4.73 -3.83
C LYS A 77 -8.14 3.70 -2.79
N GLU A 78 -7.16 4.09 -1.98
CA GLU A 78 -6.71 3.29 -0.86
C GLU A 78 -7.87 3.01 0.11
N GLY A 79 -8.08 1.73 0.45
CA GLY A 79 -9.22 1.29 1.23
C GLY A 79 -10.50 1.03 0.40
N GLU A 80 -10.49 1.23 -0.93
CA GLU A 80 -11.65 1.02 -1.80
C GLU A 80 -11.75 -0.42 -2.29
N SER A 81 -12.95 -0.98 -2.17
CA SER A 81 -13.33 -2.28 -2.75
C SER A 81 -14.41 -2.08 -3.80
N VAL A 82 -14.16 -2.54 -5.01
CA VAL A 82 -15.08 -2.43 -6.15
C VAL A 82 -15.36 -3.81 -6.72
N PHE A 83 -16.64 -4.11 -6.93
CA PHE A 83 -17.05 -5.28 -7.69
C PHE A 83 -16.98 -4.99 -9.19
N LEU A 84 -16.07 -5.69 -9.87
CA LEU A 84 -15.84 -5.63 -11.30
C LEU A 84 -16.78 -6.61 -12.00
N LYS A 85 -17.90 -6.10 -12.52
CA LYS A 85 -19.00 -6.91 -13.07
C LYS A 85 -18.55 -7.81 -14.22
N ASP A 86 -17.73 -7.30 -15.14
CA ASP A 86 -17.28 -8.04 -16.33
C ASP A 86 -16.33 -9.20 -16.00
N GLN A 87 -15.70 -9.15 -14.81
CA GLN A 87 -14.74 -10.14 -14.30
C GLN A 87 -15.35 -11.02 -13.19
N GLU A 88 -16.60 -10.76 -12.81
CA GLU A 88 -17.33 -11.40 -11.71
C GLU A 88 -16.51 -11.53 -10.42
N MET A 89 -15.84 -10.44 -10.03
CA MET A 89 -14.98 -10.43 -8.86
C MET A 89 -14.89 -9.07 -8.16
N SER A 90 -14.49 -9.09 -6.91
CA SER A 90 -14.12 -7.91 -6.14
C SER A 90 -12.62 -7.65 -6.26
N PHE A 91 -12.27 -6.39 -6.51
CA PHE A 91 -10.92 -5.86 -6.41
C PHE A 91 -10.88 -4.89 -5.24
N PHE A 92 -10.06 -5.19 -4.23
CA PHE A 92 -9.88 -4.35 -3.05
C PHE A 92 -8.44 -3.84 -2.99
N PHE A 93 -8.24 -2.54 -3.18
CA PHE A 93 -6.97 -1.90 -2.90
C PHE A 93 -6.84 -1.68 -1.39
N LYS A 94 -6.10 -2.56 -0.70
CA LYS A 94 -5.97 -2.54 0.76
C LYS A 94 -5.21 -1.30 1.22
N LYS A 95 -3.98 -1.17 0.73
CA LYS A 95 -3.04 -0.12 1.09
C LYS A 95 -1.79 -0.15 0.24
N MET A 96 -1.06 0.97 0.24
CA MET A 96 0.32 0.97 -0.24
C MET A 96 1.24 0.37 0.84
N LEU A 97 2.07 -0.60 0.48
CA LEU A 97 3.02 -1.26 1.39
C LEU A 97 4.33 -0.47 1.51
N GLU A 98 4.78 0.10 0.41
CA GLU A 98 5.97 0.92 0.33
C GLU A 98 5.85 1.90 -0.84
N ASP A 99 6.55 3.02 -0.73
CA ASP A 99 6.76 3.95 -1.83
C ASP A 99 8.12 4.62 -1.67
N SER A 100 9.07 4.13 -2.46
CA SER A 100 10.46 4.60 -2.52
C SER A 100 10.78 5.28 -3.85
N ARG A 101 9.74 5.65 -4.63
CA ARG A 101 9.91 6.27 -5.94
C ARG A 101 10.71 7.56 -5.82
N CYS A 102 11.65 7.77 -6.74
CA CYS A 102 12.51 8.95 -6.75
C CYS A 102 11.65 10.23 -6.77
N PRO A 103 11.76 11.14 -5.78
CA PRO A 103 10.91 12.32 -5.74
C PRO A 103 11.08 13.23 -6.97
N LYS A 104 10.00 13.92 -7.37
CA LYS A 104 10.06 14.88 -8.49
C LYS A 104 11.15 15.94 -8.25
N GLY A 105 11.96 16.18 -9.28
CA GLY A 105 13.01 17.20 -9.27
C GLY A 105 14.30 16.79 -8.54
N VAL A 106 14.44 15.51 -8.16
CA VAL A 106 15.65 14.96 -7.55
C VAL A 106 16.36 14.05 -8.55
N ASN A 107 17.70 14.04 -8.51
CA ASN A 107 18.50 13.10 -9.29
C ASN A 107 18.76 11.85 -8.44
N CYS A 108 18.09 10.74 -8.77
CA CYS A 108 18.33 9.45 -8.14
C CYS A 108 19.14 8.52 -9.05
N VAL A 109 19.95 7.65 -8.45
CA VAL A 109 20.64 6.56 -9.16
C VAL A 109 19.64 5.47 -9.60
N TRP A 110 18.50 5.37 -8.91
CA TRP A 110 17.41 4.44 -9.20
C TRP A 110 16.06 5.13 -9.06
N GLU A 111 15.14 4.86 -9.98
CA GLU A 111 13.76 5.38 -10.00
C GLU A 111 12.90 4.95 -8.80
N GLY A 112 13.35 3.94 -8.04
CA GLY A 112 12.63 3.39 -6.90
C GLY A 112 11.42 2.54 -7.30
N VAL A 113 10.59 2.21 -6.32
CA VAL A 113 9.41 1.36 -6.50
C VAL A 113 8.32 1.71 -5.49
N ALA A 114 7.06 1.64 -5.92
CA ALA A 114 5.92 1.58 -5.02
C ALA A 114 5.22 0.23 -5.17
N THR A 115 4.78 -0.35 -4.05
CA THR A 115 4.12 -1.66 -4.02
C THR A 115 2.78 -1.57 -3.30
N ALA A 116 1.70 -1.88 -4.01
CA ALA A 116 0.35 -1.94 -3.47
C ALA A 116 0.01 -3.36 -3.00
N GLU A 117 -0.64 -3.48 -1.83
CA GLU A 117 -1.34 -4.70 -1.43
C GLU A 117 -2.77 -4.62 -1.94
N VAL A 118 -3.16 -5.61 -2.74
CA VAL A 118 -4.52 -5.74 -3.25
C VAL A 118 -5.08 -7.12 -2.90
N GLU A 119 -6.37 -7.20 -2.70
CA GLU A 119 -7.10 -8.41 -2.37
C GLU A 119 -8.12 -8.69 -3.47
N LEU A 120 -8.01 -9.85 -4.10
CA LEU A 120 -8.84 -10.28 -5.23
C LEU A 120 -9.74 -11.41 -4.77
N MET A 121 -11.03 -11.34 -5.09
CA MET A 121 -12.01 -12.35 -4.68
C MET A 121 -13.07 -12.54 -5.77
N GLY A 122 -13.11 -13.71 -6.39
CA GLY A 122 -14.21 -14.09 -7.28
C GLY A 122 -15.48 -14.41 -6.51
N SER A 123 -16.62 -14.44 -7.19
CA SER A 123 -17.94 -14.73 -6.58
C SER A 123 -17.99 -16.04 -5.78
N TYR A 124 -17.17 -17.03 -6.15
CA TYR A 124 -17.14 -18.37 -5.54
C TYR A 124 -15.76 -18.76 -4.99
N THR A 125 -14.84 -17.80 -4.84
CA THR A 125 -13.47 -18.07 -4.37
C THR A 125 -13.19 -17.39 -3.03
N ARG A 126 -12.17 -17.85 -2.33
CA ARG A 126 -11.65 -17.13 -1.15
C ARG A 126 -10.86 -15.88 -1.60
N PRO A 127 -10.78 -14.84 -0.75
CA PRO A 127 -9.90 -13.70 -1.00
C PRO A 127 -8.43 -14.13 -1.10
N VAL A 128 -7.73 -13.61 -2.11
CA VAL A 128 -6.29 -13.80 -2.30
C VAL A 128 -5.61 -12.44 -2.25
N LYS A 129 -4.62 -12.30 -1.38
CA LYS A 129 -3.78 -11.10 -1.33
C LYS A 129 -2.64 -11.22 -2.32
N VAL A 130 -2.47 -10.20 -3.14
CA VAL A 130 -1.36 -10.09 -4.09
C VAL A 130 -0.67 -8.73 -3.95
N LYS A 131 0.61 -8.69 -4.30
CA LYS A 131 1.40 -7.45 -4.32
C LYS A 131 1.59 -7.02 -5.77
N LEU A 132 1.25 -5.78 -6.07
CA LEU A 132 1.48 -5.18 -7.37
C LEU A 132 2.45 -4.01 -7.23
N SER A 133 3.57 -4.05 -7.93
CA SER A 133 4.63 -3.04 -7.88
C SER A 133 4.62 -2.16 -9.13
N THR A 134 5.12 -0.93 -9.05
CA THR A 134 5.25 -0.04 -10.22
C THR A 134 6.34 -0.49 -11.20
N VAL A 135 7.16 -1.46 -10.80
CA VAL A 135 8.26 -2.05 -11.58
C VAL A 135 8.03 -3.55 -11.73
N ASP A 136 8.35 -4.10 -12.90
CA ASP A 136 8.37 -5.54 -13.17
C ASP A 136 9.82 -6.05 -13.09
N SER A 137 10.21 -6.58 -11.93
CA SER A 137 11.53 -7.16 -11.73
C SER A 137 11.42 -8.37 -10.79
N PRO A 138 11.04 -9.54 -11.32
CA PRO A 138 10.87 -10.76 -10.52
C PRO A 138 12.14 -11.15 -9.76
N GLN A 139 13.32 -10.87 -10.34
CA GLN A 139 14.64 -11.10 -9.72
C GLN A 139 14.83 -10.29 -8.42
N LYS A 140 14.14 -9.16 -8.29
CA LYS A 140 14.14 -8.29 -7.10
C LYS A 140 12.89 -8.48 -6.23
N GLY A 141 12.03 -9.45 -6.57
CA GLY A 141 10.77 -9.70 -5.87
C GLY A 141 9.64 -8.72 -6.20
N TYR A 142 9.80 -7.90 -7.25
CA TYR A 142 8.78 -6.95 -7.69
C TYR A 142 8.03 -7.49 -8.90
N ASN A 143 6.71 -7.56 -8.79
CA ASN A 143 5.83 -7.98 -9.88
C ASN A 143 4.82 -6.87 -10.11
N ASN A 144 4.76 -6.33 -11.32
CA ASN A 144 3.76 -5.30 -11.62
C ASN A 144 2.38 -5.86 -11.98
N LYS A 145 2.27 -7.18 -12.07
CA LYS A 145 1.09 -7.87 -12.55
C LYS A 145 0.75 -9.10 -11.70
N ALA A 146 -0.54 -9.41 -11.65
CA ALA A 146 -1.05 -10.66 -11.10
C ALA A 146 -2.13 -11.22 -12.03
N ILE A 147 -2.24 -12.55 -12.08
CA ILE A 147 -3.30 -13.25 -12.82
C ILE A 147 -4.32 -13.78 -11.82
N PHE A 148 -5.58 -13.50 -12.08
CA PHE A 148 -6.69 -14.01 -11.26
C PHE A 148 -7.96 -14.10 -12.10
N ASN A 149 -8.70 -15.21 -11.98
CA ASN A 149 -9.95 -15.46 -12.69
C ASN A 149 -9.87 -15.28 -14.23
N GLY A 150 -8.74 -15.64 -14.86
CA GLY A 150 -8.53 -15.49 -16.31
C GLY A 150 -8.18 -14.07 -16.78
N TYR A 151 -7.92 -13.14 -15.86
CA TYR A 151 -7.54 -11.76 -16.15
C TYR A 151 -6.18 -11.42 -15.55
N GLN A 152 -5.44 -10.56 -16.26
CA GLN A 152 -4.20 -9.95 -15.80
C GLN A 152 -4.48 -8.55 -15.27
N TYR A 153 -4.09 -8.30 -14.03
CA TYR A 153 -4.18 -7.00 -13.35
C TYR A 153 -2.80 -6.39 -13.32
N THR A 154 -2.58 -5.31 -14.08
CA THR A 154 -1.28 -4.63 -14.15
C THR A 154 -1.37 -3.28 -13.45
N LEU A 155 -0.53 -3.04 -12.44
CA LEU A 155 -0.37 -1.71 -11.86
C LEU A 155 0.38 -0.81 -12.85
N VAL A 156 -0.29 0.24 -13.32
CA VAL A 156 0.26 1.19 -14.30
C VAL A 156 0.46 2.58 -13.73
N GLN A 157 -0.22 2.91 -12.63
CA GLN A 157 -0.14 4.22 -11.99
C GLN A 157 -0.31 4.11 -10.49
N ALA A 158 0.43 4.92 -9.74
CA ALA A 158 0.22 5.13 -8.31
C ALA A 158 0.36 6.61 -8.02
N ASP A 159 -0.64 7.21 -7.41
CA ASP A 159 -0.67 8.62 -7.02
C ASP A 159 -1.00 8.77 -5.54
N PRO A 160 -0.54 9.82 -4.87
CA PRO A 160 0.35 10.85 -5.39
C PRO A 160 1.77 10.32 -5.63
N TYR A 161 2.47 10.93 -6.59
CA TYR A 161 3.90 10.68 -6.78
C TYR A 161 4.72 11.48 -5.74
N PRO A 162 5.79 10.90 -5.15
CA PRO A 162 6.55 11.57 -4.09
C PRO A 162 7.16 12.91 -4.51
N THR A 163 7.26 13.81 -3.53
CA THR A 163 8.00 15.08 -3.63
C THR A 163 8.99 15.16 -2.47
N PRO A 164 10.01 16.04 -2.53
CA PRO A 164 10.97 16.18 -1.43
C PRO A 164 10.33 16.47 -0.06
N SER A 165 9.14 17.09 -0.04
CA SER A 165 8.38 17.42 1.17
C SER A 165 7.24 16.45 1.49
N SER A 166 6.92 15.50 0.61
CA SER A 166 5.80 14.56 0.79
C SER A 166 6.14 13.19 0.21
N GLY A 167 6.62 12.30 1.08
CA GLY A 167 6.91 10.90 0.77
C GLY A 167 5.83 9.94 1.26
N PHE A 168 6.18 8.65 1.36
CA PHE A 168 5.26 7.56 1.70
C PHE A 168 4.38 7.82 2.93
N THR A 169 4.96 8.21 4.06
CA THR A 169 4.22 8.45 5.31
C THR A 169 3.18 9.56 5.16
N ALA A 170 3.51 10.65 4.46
CA ALA A 170 2.59 11.77 4.24
C ALA A 170 1.45 11.42 3.28
N ASN A 171 1.68 10.45 2.40
CA ASN A 171 0.72 10.01 1.37
C ASN A 171 -0.15 8.82 1.81
N SER A 172 0.17 8.19 2.95
CA SER A 172 -0.54 7.03 3.50
C SER A 172 -2.04 7.31 3.66
N GLY A 173 -2.88 6.39 3.20
CA GLY A 173 -4.34 6.49 3.22
C GLY A 173 -4.93 7.39 2.12
N ARG A 174 -4.09 7.97 1.26
CA ARG A 174 -4.51 8.90 0.20
C ARG A 174 -4.12 8.40 -1.18
N TYR A 175 -3.58 7.18 -1.28
CA TYR A 175 -3.16 6.65 -2.55
C TYR A 175 -4.35 6.39 -3.48
N VAL A 176 -4.11 6.57 -4.78
CA VAL A 176 -4.96 6.12 -5.87
C VAL A 176 -4.08 5.30 -6.80
N ILE A 177 -4.49 4.08 -7.11
CA ILE A 177 -3.80 3.23 -8.09
C ILE A 177 -4.61 3.12 -9.36
N GLY A 178 -3.93 3.17 -10.51
CA GLY A 178 -4.49 2.82 -11.81
C GLY A 178 -4.08 1.40 -12.19
N VAL A 179 -5.05 0.55 -12.47
CA VAL A 179 -4.86 -0.86 -12.80
C VAL A 179 -5.43 -1.12 -14.18
N ARG A 180 -4.59 -1.61 -15.09
CA ARG A 180 -5.04 -2.13 -16.39
C ARG A 180 -5.50 -3.57 -16.22
N ILE A 181 -6.63 -3.90 -16.84
CA ILE A 181 -7.25 -5.23 -16.76
C ILE A 181 -7.33 -5.82 -18.17
N ASP A 182 -6.54 -6.86 -18.41
CA ASP A 182 -6.43 -7.53 -19.71
C ASP A 182 -6.93 -8.97 -19.59
N LYS A 183 -7.72 -9.46 -20.55
CA LYS A 183 -8.09 -10.89 -20.59
C LYS A 183 -6.86 -11.71 -20.98
N VAL A 184 -6.52 -12.74 -20.21
CA VAL A 184 -5.42 -13.64 -20.56
C VAL A 184 -5.90 -14.54 -21.69
N ALA A 185 -5.16 -14.59 -22.80
CA ALA A 185 -5.45 -15.55 -23.86
C ALA A 185 -5.21 -16.98 -23.32
N GLU A 186 -6.14 -17.90 -23.58
CA GLU A 186 -6.15 -19.28 -23.07
C GLU A 186 -4.79 -20.01 -23.19
N ASN A 187 -3.98 -19.64 -24.20
CA ASN A 187 -2.69 -20.29 -24.50
C ASN A 187 -1.48 -19.65 -23.78
N ARG A 188 -1.70 -18.67 -22.89
CA ARG A 188 -0.63 -17.96 -22.14
C ARG A 188 -0.66 -18.21 -20.63
N ILE A 189 -1.42 -19.20 -20.18
CA ILE A 189 -1.36 -19.65 -18.78
C ILE A 189 -0.06 -20.44 -18.63
N GLU A 190 1.03 -19.73 -18.31
CA GLU A 190 2.28 -20.34 -17.87
C GLU A 190 1.97 -21.21 -16.64
N PRO A 191 2.31 -22.51 -16.65
CA PRO A 191 2.04 -23.45 -15.56
C PRO A 191 3.05 -23.22 -14.43
N SER A 192 3.06 -22.02 -13.85
CA SER A 192 3.83 -21.72 -12.66
C SER A 192 2.86 -21.70 -11.50
N THR A 193 2.90 -22.77 -10.70
CA THR A 193 2.17 -23.06 -9.45
C THR A 193 1.10 -24.15 -9.61
N ARG A 194 1.57 -25.40 -9.68
CA ARG A 194 0.84 -26.57 -9.20
C ARG A 194 1.45 -27.01 -7.89
#